data_AF-A0A7X4BST4-F1
#
_entry.id   AF-A0A7X4BST4-F1
#
_cell.length_a   1.000
_cell.length_b   1.000
_cell.length_c   1.000
_cell.angle_alpha   90.00
_cell.angle_beta   90.00
_cell.angle_gamma   90.00
#
_symmetry.space_group_name_H-M   'P 1'
#
loop_
_entity.id
_entity.type
_entity.pdbx_description
1 polymer ?
#
loop_
_entity_poly.entity_id
_entity_poly.type
_entity_poly.pdbx_seq_one_letter_code
_entity_poly.pdbx_strand_id
1 'polypeptide(L)'
;MGPPGTLVEIYTENLPPQAKIHVGVGAMRAGFEALAEGTQEIWGEVSATVRVPSYANWQRPLVFIVFNGVFSPIGISDPFHVTDENGMVQRTGRITDEGLGCVTLRDNDQYVYALNGDLGDLNPGDEVVVEGAITLNGPCGDADAIEVVDWRKSG
;
A
#
# COMPACT_ATOMS: atom_id res chain seq x y z
N MET A 1 2.14 -7.42 -0.65
CA MET A 1 1.69 -7.16 -2.03
C MET A 1 1.01 -8.39 -2.60
N GLY A 2 0.18 -8.24 -3.62
CA GLY A 2 -0.45 -9.35 -4.34
C GLY A 2 -1.78 -8.97 -5.00
N PRO A 3 -2.34 -9.85 -5.87
CA PRO A 3 -3.59 -9.57 -6.55
C PRO A 3 -4.81 -9.66 -5.62
N PRO A 4 -5.99 -9.18 -6.06
CA PRO A 4 -7.25 -9.45 -5.39
C PRO A 4 -7.41 -10.93 -5.04
N GLY A 5 -7.93 -11.23 -3.86
CA GLY A 5 -8.01 -12.59 -3.34
C GLY A 5 -6.78 -13.08 -2.57
N THR A 6 -5.65 -12.34 -2.58
CA THR A 6 -4.48 -12.67 -1.75
C THR A 6 -4.85 -12.74 -0.27
N LEU A 7 -4.32 -13.73 0.44
CA LEU A 7 -4.44 -13.82 1.90
C LEU A 7 -3.33 -12.98 2.53
N VAL A 8 -3.71 -12.09 3.43
CA VAL A 8 -2.80 -11.21 4.17
C VAL A 8 -2.94 -11.54 5.63
N GLU A 9 -1.82 -11.84 6.27
CA GLU A 9 -1.74 -11.96 7.71
C GLU A 9 -1.44 -10.58 8.30
N ILE A 10 -2.28 -10.16 9.23
CA ILE A 10 -2.13 -8.93 9.98
C ILE A 10 -1.70 -9.32 11.37
N TYR A 11 -0.61 -8.71 11.82
CA TYR A 11 -0.04 -8.93 13.14
C TYR A 11 0.08 -7.62 13.90
N THR A 12 -0.25 -7.65 15.18
CA THR A 12 -0.08 -6.51 16.09
C THR A 12 0.24 -6.99 17.49
N GLU A 13 1.26 -6.37 18.09
CA GLU A 13 1.67 -6.60 19.48
C GLU A 13 1.15 -5.48 20.39
N ASN A 14 1.21 -5.71 21.71
CA ASN A 14 0.92 -4.71 22.76
C ASN A 14 -0.52 -4.18 22.77
N LEU A 15 -1.49 -4.97 22.30
CA LEU A 15 -2.89 -4.61 22.44
C LEU A 15 -3.40 -4.79 23.88
N PRO A 16 -4.35 -3.96 24.34
CA PRO A 16 -4.99 -4.15 25.64
C PRO A 16 -5.56 -5.56 25.79
N PRO A 17 -5.44 -6.21 26.96
CA PRO A 17 -6.01 -7.55 27.18
C PRO A 17 -7.53 -7.57 26.96
N GLN A 18 -8.01 -8.63 26.32
CA GLN A 18 -9.41 -8.93 25.97
C GLN A 18 -10.09 -7.91 25.03
N ALA A 19 -9.32 -7.16 24.25
CA ALA A 19 -9.89 -6.23 23.28
C ALA A 19 -10.55 -6.98 22.11
N LYS A 20 -11.85 -6.72 21.87
CA LYS A 20 -12.43 -6.96 20.55
C LYS A 20 -11.74 -6.04 19.56
N ILE A 21 -11.34 -6.56 18.40
CA ILE A 21 -10.77 -5.75 17.33
C ILE A 21 -11.55 -5.92 16.04
N HIS A 22 -11.54 -4.87 15.24
CA HIS A 22 -12.04 -4.90 13.87
C HIS A 22 -10.90 -4.57 12.93
N VAL A 23 -10.86 -5.23 11.77
CA VAL A 23 -9.92 -4.90 10.71
C VAL A 23 -10.68 -4.29 9.55
N GLY A 24 -10.29 -3.08 9.17
CA GLY A 24 -10.72 -2.43 7.95
C GLY A 24 -9.65 -2.49 6.86
N VAL A 25 -10.09 -2.46 5.61
CA VAL A 25 -9.23 -2.27 4.44
C VAL A 25 -9.72 -1.07 3.65
N GLY A 26 -8.80 -0.33 3.04
CA GLY A 26 -9.16 0.77 2.17
C GLY A 26 -7.95 1.40 1.52
N ALA A 27 -8.21 2.42 0.70
CA ALA A 27 -7.17 3.36 0.30
C ALA A 27 -7.29 4.60 1.18
N MET A 28 -6.16 5.21 1.56
CA MET A 28 -6.13 6.30 2.55
C MET A 28 -7.09 7.45 2.22
N ARG A 29 -7.39 7.70 0.95
CA ARG A 29 -8.32 8.75 0.50
C ARG A 29 -9.61 8.27 -0.15
N ALA A 30 -9.91 6.96 -0.11
CA ALA A 30 -11.12 6.40 -0.75
C ALA A 30 -12.12 5.77 0.25
N GLY A 31 -11.80 5.76 1.55
CA GLY A 31 -12.64 5.15 2.59
C GLY A 31 -12.29 3.70 2.89
N PHE A 32 -12.92 3.13 3.92
CA PHE A 32 -12.62 1.81 4.48
C PHE A 32 -13.87 0.93 4.56
N GLU A 33 -13.69 -0.37 4.32
CA GLU A 33 -14.68 -1.42 4.60
C GLU A 33 -14.15 -2.37 5.68
N ALA A 34 -14.99 -2.75 6.64
CA ALA A 34 -14.64 -3.74 7.66
C ALA A 34 -14.62 -5.14 7.03
N LEU A 35 -13.47 -5.83 7.09
CA LEU A 35 -13.30 -7.14 6.47
C LEU A 35 -13.44 -8.31 7.44
N ALA A 36 -13.00 -8.13 8.67
CA ALA A 36 -12.89 -9.23 9.63
C ALA A 36 -12.96 -8.76 11.08
N GLU A 37 -13.42 -9.66 11.94
CA GLU A 37 -13.26 -9.57 13.40
C GLU A 37 -12.14 -10.54 13.82
N GLY A 38 -11.19 -10.06 14.63
CA GLY A 38 -10.09 -10.86 15.16
C GLY A 38 -10.30 -11.20 16.64
N THR A 39 -9.70 -12.30 17.09
CA THR A 39 -9.70 -12.67 18.53
C THR A 39 -8.27 -12.65 19.04
N GLN A 40 -8.06 -12.09 20.24
CA GLN A 40 -6.75 -11.97 20.85
C GLN A 40 -6.23 -13.31 21.37
N GLU A 41 -4.94 -13.57 21.15
CA GLU A 41 -4.23 -14.71 21.69
C GLU A 41 -3.76 -14.44 23.13
N ILE A 42 -3.30 -15.50 23.81
CA ILE A 42 -3.08 -15.56 25.26
C ILE A 42 -2.01 -14.54 25.74
N TRP A 43 -1.16 -14.05 24.84
CA TRP A 43 -0.08 -13.10 25.11
C TRP A 43 -0.41 -11.65 24.74
N GLY A 44 -1.65 -11.35 24.37
CA GLY A 44 -2.06 -10.02 23.93
C GLY A 44 -1.81 -9.74 22.45
N GLU A 45 -1.22 -10.70 21.74
CA GLU A 45 -1.04 -10.69 20.28
C GLU A 45 -2.39 -10.83 19.59
N VAL A 46 -2.58 -10.09 18.50
CA VAL A 46 -3.70 -10.34 17.60
C VAL A 46 -3.16 -10.63 16.21
N SER A 47 -3.49 -11.82 15.73
CA SER A 47 -3.35 -12.21 14.34
C SER A 47 -4.73 -12.21 13.68
N ALA A 48 -4.81 -11.70 12.45
CA ALA A 48 -6.01 -11.82 11.62
C ALA A 48 -5.60 -12.12 10.19
N THR A 49 -6.24 -13.11 9.57
CA THR A 49 -6.08 -13.33 8.14
C THR A 49 -7.23 -12.66 7.40
N VAL A 50 -6.90 -11.71 6.54
CA VAL A 50 -7.86 -11.04 5.66
C VAL A 50 -7.59 -11.39 4.21
N ARG A 51 -8.65 -11.38 3.41
CA ARG A 51 -8.53 -11.54 1.96
C ARG A 51 -8.57 -10.17 1.32
N VAL A 52 -7.63 -9.89 0.41
CA VAL A 52 -7.67 -8.68 -0.42
C VAL A 52 -9.00 -8.67 -1.19
N PRO A 53 -9.81 -7.60 -1.10
CA PRO A 53 -11.14 -7.57 -1.72
C PRO A 53 -11.10 -7.72 -3.24
N SER A 54 -12.15 -8.30 -3.82
CA SER A 54 -12.26 -8.49 -5.27
C SER A 54 -12.37 -7.18 -6.06
N TYR A 55 -12.85 -6.11 -5.42
CA TYR A 55 -12.91 -4.77 -6.02
C TYR A 55 -11.56 -4.03 -5.97
N ALA A 56 -10.58 -4.56 -5.23
CA ALA A 56 -9.25 -3.96 -5.17
C ALA A 56 -8.65 -3.94 -6.56
N ASN A 57 -8.02 -2.83 -6.92
CA ASN A 57 -7.38 -2.67 -8.22
C ASN A 57 -5.91 -2.33 -8.03
N TRP A 58 -5.12 -2.81 -8.97
CA TRP A 58 -3.68 -2.60 -9.07
C TRP A 58 -3.25 -1.15 -9.30
N GLN A 59 -4.18 -0.19 -9.40
CA GLN A 59 -3.89 1.23 -9.68
C GLN A 59 -3.59 2.04 -8.41
N ARG A 60 -3.77 1.45 -7.23
CA ARG A 60 -3.49 2.09 -5.93
C ARG A 60 -3.12 1.07 -4.86
N PRO A 61 -2.35 1.46 -3.84
CA PRO A 61 -2.13 0.61 -2.68
C PRO A 61 -3.40 0.56 -1.79
N LEU A 62 -3.45 -0.45 -0.93
CA LEU A 62 -4.38 -0.52 0.19
C LEU A 62 -3.61 -0.36 1.50
N VAL A 63 -4.29 0.06 2.56
CA VAL A 63 -3.80 -0.06 3.93
C VAL A 63 -4.81 -0.85 4.75
N PHE A 64 -4.31 -1.59 5.71
CA PHE A 64 -5.13 -2.27 6.71
C PHE A 64 -5.12 -1.45 7.99
N ILE A 65 -6.31 -1.18 8.52
CA ILE A 65 -6.48 -0.44 9.76
C ILE A 65 -7.06 -1.38 10.80
N VAL A 66 -6.41 -1.46 11.94
CA VAL A 66 -6.95 -2.15 13.11
C VAL A 66 -7.67 -1.14 13.97
N PHE A 67 -8.87 -1.49 14.41
CA PHE A 67 -9.69 -0.72 15.31
C PHE A 67 -9.94 -1.48 16.60
N ASN A 68 -10.14 -0.76 17.70
CA ASN A 68 -10.64 -1.35 18.94
C ASN A 68 -12.16 -1.61 18.89
N GLY A 69 -12.73 -2.17 19.96
CA GLY A 69 -14.16 -2.51 20.04
C GLY A 69 -15.15 -1.33 20.01
N VAL A 70 -14.67 -0.09 19.97
CA VAL A 70 -15.48 1.13 19.74
C VAL A 70 -15.13 1.82 18.42
N PHE A 71 -14.51 1.09 17.47
CA PHE A 71 -14.13 1.57 16.14
C PHE A 71 -13.15 2.75 16.13
N SER A 72 -12.32 2.91 17.18
CA SER A 72 -11.19 3.86 17.14
C SER A 72 -9.95 3.17 16.55
N PRO A 73 -9.23 3.80 15.59
CA PRO A 73 -8.05 3.21 14.98
C PRO A 73 -6.92 3.11 16.00
N ILE A 74 -6.29 1.94 16.07
CA ILE A 74 -5.18 1.63 16.98
C ILE A 74 -3.91 1.19 16.26
N GLY A 75 -4.00 0.94 14.95
CA GLY A 75 -2.85 0.63 14.10
C GLY A 75 -3.19 0.79 12.63
N ILE A 76 -2.19 1.14 11.83
CA ILE A 76 -2.26 1.22 10.38
C ILE A 76 -1.05 0.44 9.85
N SER A 77 -1.27 -0.44 8.88
CA SER A 77 -0.19 -1.20 8.25
C SER A 77 0.63 -0.31 7.31
N ASP A 78 1.83 -0.77 6.96
CA ASP A 78 2.47 -0.36 5.72
C ASP A 78 1.54 -0.66 4.52
N PRO A 79 1.69 0.04 3.38
CA PRO A 79 0.82 -0.18 2.26
C PRO A 79 0.97 -1.58 1.68
N PHE A 80 -0.17 -2.21 1.48
CA PHE A 80 -0.29 -3.40 0.69
C PHE A 80 -0.45 -3.02 -0.78
N HIS A 81 0.60 -3.26 -1.56
CA HIS A 81 0.53 -3.05 -3.01
C HIS A 81 -0.34 -4.11 -3.67
N VAL A 82 -1.51 -3.70 -4.15
CA VAL A 82 -2.35 -4.53 -5.00
C VAL A 82 -1.68 -4.66 -6.36
N THR A 83 -1.55 -5.89 -6.86
CA THR A 83 -0.94 -6.18 -8.16
C THR A 83 -1.97 -6.73 -9.14
N ASP A 84 -1.62 -6.79 -10.42
CA ASP A 84 -2.28 -7.66 -11.38
C ASP A 84 -1.83 -9.13 -11.20
N GLU A 85 -2.28 -10.02 -12.10
CA GLU A 85 -1.90 -11.44 -12.11
C GLU A 85 -0.42 -11.68 -12.43
N ASN A 86 0.26 -10.70 -13.04
CA ASN A 86 1.68 -10.75 -13.39
C ASN A 86 2.58 -10.16 -12.28
N GLY A 87 1.99 -9.67 -11.17
CA GLY A 87 2.73 -9.02 -10.09
C GLY A 87 3.06 -7.54 -10.36
N MET A 88 2.44 -6.93 -11.36
CA MET A 88 2.65 -5.53 -11.72
C MET A 88 1.69 -4.59 -10.97
N VAL A 89 2.13 -3.37 -10.76
CA VAL A 89 1.32 -2.26 -10.27
C VAL A 89 1.17 -1.19 -11.34
N GLN A 90 0.09 -0.43 -11.26
CA GLN A 90 -0.07 0.85 -11.98
C GLN A 90 -0.18 1.97 -10.94
N ARG A 91 0.48 3.10 -11.14
CA ARG A 91 0.37 4.26 -10.25
C ARG A 91 0.19 5.53 -11.07
N THR A 92 -0.85 6.28 -10.74
CA THR A 92 -1.03 7.64 -11.25
C THR A 92 -0.58 8.63 -10.20
N GLY A 93 0.27 9.56 -10.60
CA GLY A 93 0.82 10.52 -9.66
C GLY A 93 1.64 11.61 -10.34
N ARG A 94 2.34 12.36 -9.50
CA ARG A 94 3.22 13.44 -9.93
C ARG A 94 4.67 13.07 -9.67
N ILE A 95 5.55 13.34 -10.64
CA ILE A 95 6.99 13.21 -10.46
C ILE A 95 7.47 14.28 -9.48
N THR A 96 8.27 13.89 -8.50
CA THR A 96 8.83 14.75 -7.46
C THR A 96 10.35 14.60 -7.41
N ASP A 97 10.99 15.55 -6.72
CA ASP A 97 12.44 15.64 -6.49
C ASP A 97 12.81 15.19 -5.05
N GLU A 98 11.82 14.77 -4.25
CA GLU A 98 11.98 14.46 -2.83
C GLU A 98 12.82 13.21 -2.52
N GLY A 99 13.13 12.39 -3.53
CA GLY A 99 14.04 11.26 -3.39
C GLY A 99 15.49 11.72 -3.33
N LEU A 100 16.31 11.08 -2.49
CA LEU A 100 17.74 11.37 -2.30
C LEU A 100 18.59 11.07 -3.57
N GLY A 101 18.36 11.82 -4.65
CA GLY A 101 18.98 11.62 -5.97
C GLY A 101 18.21 10.67 -6.90
N CYS A 102 17.05 10.16 -6.48
CA CYS A 102 16.19 9.31 -7.30
C CYS A 102 14.96 10.07 -7.80
N VAL A 103 14.53 9.76 -9.02
CA VAL A 103 13.23 10.22 -9.51
C VAL A 103 12.15 9.54 -8.67
N THR A 104 11.25 10.32 -8.09
CA THR A 104 10.17 9.79 -7.27
C THR A 104 8.81 10.11 -7.87
N LEU A 105 7.84 9.22 -7.62
CA LEU A 105 6.44 9.42 -7.95
C LEU A 105 5.66 9.54 -6.65
N ARG A 106 4.96 10.66 -6.45
CA ARG A 106 3.95 10.78 -5.42
C ARG A 106 2.58 10.48 -6.00
N ASP A 107 1.96 9.39 -5.55
CA ASP A 107 0.64 8.99 -6.01
C ASP A 107 -0.50 9.85 -5.41
N ASN A 108 -1.72 9.59 -5.87
CA ASN A 108 -2.91 10.30 -5.40
C ASN A 108 -3.23 10.07 -3.92
N ASP A 109 -2.77 8.97 -3.33
CA ASP A 109 -2.87 8.63 -1.91
C ASP A 109 -1.68 9.18 -1.09
N GLN A 110 -0.78 9.95 -1.72
CA GLN A 110 0.45 10.55 -1.17
C GLN A 110 1.55 9.56 -0.83
N TYR A 111 1.45 8.33 -1.32
CA TYR A 111 2.56 7.40 -1.21
C TYR A 111 3.66 7.78 -2.19
N VAL A 112 4.91 7.76 -1.72
CA VAL A 112 6.07 8.12 -2.51
C VAL A 112 6.79 6.85 -2.91
N TYR A 113 6.94 6.66 -4.21
CA TYR A 113 7.70 5.56 -4.79
C TYR A 113 8.99 6.10 -5.40
N ALA A 114 10.10 5.40 -5.19
CA ALA A 114 11.26 5.59 -6.05
C ALA A 114 10.99 4.94 -7.42
N LEU A 115 11.43 5.57 -8.50
CA LEU A 115 11.33 5.00 -9.84
C LEU A 115 12.70 4.56 -10.33
N ASN A 116 12.79 3.32 -10.78
CA ASN A 116 13.98 2.75 -11.41
C ASN A 116 13.65 2.30 -12.84
N GLY A 117 14.63 2.31 -13.72
CA GLY A 117 14.48 1.87 -15.12
C GLY A 117 14.67 3.00 -16.13
N ASP A 118 14.09 2.84 -17.32
CA ASP A 118 14.14 3.86 -18.38
C ASP A 118 13.03 4.91 -18.17
N LEU A 119 13.43 6.07 -17.66
CA LEU A 119 12.53 7.17 -17.31
C LEU A 119 12.52 8.30 -18.36
N GLY A 120 13.30 8.16 -19.45
CA GLY A 120 13.40 9.15 -20.52
C GLY A 120 13.49 10.60 -20.02
N ASP A 121 12.60 11.46 -20.51
CA ASP A 121 12.52 12.89 -20.20
C ASP A 121 11.53 13.23 -19.07
N LEU A 122 11.30 12.32 -18.11
CA LEU A 122 10.48 12.62 -16.94
C LEU A 122 11.12 13.71 -16.08
N ASN A 123 10.34 14.75 -15.78
CA ASN A 123 10.78 15.88 -14.97
C ASN A 123 9.89 16.07 -13.75
N PRO A 124 10.43 16.59 -12.62
CA PRO A 124 9.62 17.01 -11.49
C PRO A 124 8.47 17.92 -11.90
N GLY A 125 7.27 17.60 -11.43
CA GLY A 125 6.03 18.29 -11.79
C GLY A 125 5.19 17.57 -12.85
N ASP A 126 5.77 16.68 -13.65
CA ASP A 126 5.02 15.89 -14.64
C ASP A 126 3.97 15.01 -13.95
N GLU A 127 2.75 15.00 -14.49
CA GLU A 127 1.72 14.02 -14.11
C GLU A 127 1.81 12.81 -15.02
N VAL A 128 1.85 11.61 -14.44
CA VAL A 128 2.13 10.37 -15.16
C VAL A 128 1.32 9.21 -14.65
N VAL A 129 1.19 8.20 -15.52
CA VAL A 129 0.81 6.84 -15.16
C VAL A 129 2.05 5.98 -15.37
N VAL A 130 2.47 5.27 -14.33
CA VAL A 130 3.63 4.36 -14.32
C VAL A 130 3.13 2.94 -14.10
N GLU A 131 3.68 1.99 -14.85
CA GLU A 131 3.49 0.55 -14.65
C GLU A 131 4.83 -0.13 -14.37
N GLY A 132 4.84 -1.09 -13.45
CA GLY A 132 6.08 -1.77 -13.07
C GLY A 132 5.92 -2.75 -11.91
N ALA A 133 7.03 -3.38 -11.51
CA ALA A 133 7.08 -4.29 -10.39
C ALA A 133 7.54 -3.57 -9.12
N ILE A 134 6.95 -3.90 -7.96
CA ILE A 134 7.38 -3.33 -6.68
C ILE A 134 8.61 -4.07 -6.14
N THR A 135 9.61 -3.29 -5.74
CA THR A 135 10.71 -3.73 -4.89
C THR A 135 10.60 -3.03 -3.54
N LEU A 136 10.34 -3.79 -2.48
CA LEU A 136 10.26 -3.24 -1.12
C LEU A 136 11.66 -2.83 -0.64
N ASN A 137 11.76 -1.70 0.05
CA ASN A 137 13.04 -1.11 0.49
C ASN A 137 14.01 -0.95 -0.69
N GLY A 138 13.62 -0.12 -1.65
CA GLY A 138 14.38 0.09 -2.87
C GLY A 138 15.78 0.68 -2.63
N PRO A 139 16.63 0.78 -3.66
CA PRO A 139 17.98 1.34 -3.53
C PRO A 139 18.00 2.83 -3.12
N CYS A 140 16.85 3.49 -3.11
CA CYS A 140 16.67 4.92 -2.90
C CYS A 140 16.16 5.25 -1.48
N GLY A 141 16.79 4.69 -0.45
CA GLY A 141 16.41 4.88 0.95
C GLY A 141 15.29 3.93 1.39
N ASP A 142 14.42 4.39 2.30
CA ASP A 142 13.36 3.56 2.89
C ASP A 142 12.07 3.51 2.06
N ALA A 143 12.04 4.15 0.89
CA ALA A 143 10.87 4.12 0.01
C ALA A 143 10.80 2.82 -0.80
N ASP A 144 9.59 2.32 -1.01
CA ASP A 144 9.36 1.26 -2.00
C ASP A 144 9.70 1.77 -3.40
N ALA A 145 10.33 0.93 -4.21
CA ALA A 145 10.68 1.25 -5.58
C ALA A 145 9.73 0.56 -6.57
N ILE A 146 9.47 1.23 -7.70
CA ILE A 146 8.85 0.63 -8.88
C ILE A 146 9.94 0.46 -9.93
N GLU A 147 10.22 -0.79 -10.29
CA GLU A 147 10.98 -1.13 -11.49
C GLU A 147 10.07 -0.90 -12.70
N VAL A 148 10.22 0.27 -13.32
CA VAL A 148 9.33 0.78 -14.36
C VAL A 148 9.50 -0.02 -15.64
N VAL A 149 8.39 -0.54 -16.16
CA VAL A 149 8.33 -1.23 -17.46
C VAL A 149 7.65 -0.39 -18.53
N ASP A 150 6.71 0.47 -18.14
CA ASP A 150 6.06 1.43 -19.03
C ASP A 150 5.65 2.69 -18.26
N TRP A 151 5.61 3.81 -18.94
CA TRP A 151 5.07 5.05 -18.39
C TRP A 151 4.54 5.97 -19.49
N ARG A 152 3.56 6.80 -19.11
CA ARG A 152 3.02 7.84 -19.99
C ARG A 152 2.62 9.07 -19.20
N LYS A 153 2.70 10.25 -19.83
CA LYS A 153 2.14 11.47 -19.23
C LYS A 153 0.61 11.36 -19.16
N SER A 154 0.05 11.73 -18.03
CA SER A 154 -1.39 11.94 -17.85
C SER A 154 -1.66 13.37 -18.33
N GLY A 155 -2.19 13.50 -19.55
CA GLY A 155 -2.47 14.79 -20.17
C GLY A 155 -3.57 15.60 -19.47
#